data_AF-A0A1G1BA15-F1
#
_entry.id   AF-A0A1G1BA15-F1
#
_cell.length_a   1.000
_cell.length_b   1.000
_cell.length_c   1.000
_cell.angle_alpha   90.00
_cell.angle_beta   90.00
_cell.angle_gamma   90.00
#
_symmetry.space_group_name_H-M   'P 1'
#
loop_
_entity.id
_entity.type
_entity.pdbx_description
1 polymer ?
#
loop_
_entity_poly.entity_id
_entity_poly.type
_entity_poly.pdbx_seq_one_letter_code
_entity_poly.pdbx_strand_id
1 'polypeptide(L)'
;MKNPKNEITIYDKKETTAFIDKNKPMKLKDIGIDLPEESPSKVISLRLPTELLNRVKALSSQNDVSYTSMIKIILSRAVRN
;
A
#
# COMPACT_ATOMS: atom_id res chain seq x y z
N MET A 1 29.79 21.40 26.87
CA MET A 1 28.44 22.02 26.75
C MET A 1 27.91 21.72 25.36
N LYS A 2 26.75 21.06 25.25
CA LYS A 2 26.15 20.62 23.98
C LYS A 2 25.69 21.88 23.23
N ASN A 3 26.29 22.18 22.08
CA ASN A 3 25.91 23.34 21.26
C ASN A 3 24.39 23.27 21.02
N PRO A 4 23.58 24.29 21.35
CA PRO A 4 22.14 24.25 21.13
C PRO A 4 21.96 24.24 19.60
N LYS A 5 21.74 23.05 19.06
CA LYS A 5 21.52 22.83 17.63
C LYS A 5 20.34 23.71 17.24
N ASN A 6 20.55 24.66 16.32
CA ASN A 6 19.55 25.54 15.71
C ASN A 6 18.13 24.93 15.74
N GLU A 7 17.34 25.31 16.75
CA GLU A 7 15.96 24.87 16.86
C GLU A 7 15.11 25.63 15.85
N ILE A 8 14.29 24.90 15.10
CA ILE A 8 13.45 25.44 14.04
C ILE A 8 12.14 25.95 14.68
N THR A 9 12.15 27.18 15.19
CA THR A 9 11.02 27.82 15.91
C THR A 9 9.94 28.42 15.01
N ILE A 10 10.14 28.35 13.69
CA ILE A 10 9.25 28.96 12.68
C ILE A 10 7.84 28.35 12.66
N TYR A 11 7.69 27.10 13.11
CA TYR A 11 6.40 26.41 13.17
C TYR A 11 5.58 26.78 14.41
N ASP A 12 6.20 27.38 15.43
CA ASP A 12 5.53 27.73 16.70
C ASP A 12 4.63 28.97 16.56
N LYS A 13 4.88 29.78 15.52
CA LYS A 13 4.26 31.12 15.36
C LYS A 13 3.41 31.27 14.10
N LYS A 14 3.48 30.31 13.17
CA LYS A 14 2.80 30.40 11.87
C LYS A 14 2.03 29.12 11.60
N GLU A 15 0.80 29.27 11.11
CA GLU A 15 0.06 28.12 10.59
C GLU A 15 0.79 27.49 9.41
N THR A 16 0.81 26.16 9.39
CA THR A 16 1.52 25.37 8.37
C THR A 16 0.99 25.61 6.95
N THR A 17 -0.28 26.00 6.83
CA THR A 17 -0.94 26.37 5.58
C THR A 17 -0.32 27.59 4.91
N ALA A 18 0.32 28.49 5.67
CA ALA A 18 0.99 29.68 5.14
C ALA A 18 2.25 29.35 4.33
N PHE A 19 2.79 28.14 4.45
CA PHE A 19 3.98 27.69 3.74
C PHE A 19 3.66 26.93 2.44
N ILE A 20 2.37 26.73 2.13
CA ILE A 20 1.93 26.04 0.92
C ILE A 20 1.55 27.09 -0.13
N ASP A 21 2.32 27.19 -1.21
CA ASP A 21 1.97 28.02 -2.36
C ASP A 21 0.83 27.37 -3.16
N LYS A 22 -0.38 27.88 -2.98
CA LYS A 22 -1.58 27.40 -3.66
C LYS A 22 -1.60 27.74 -5.15
N ASN A 23 -0.85 28.76 -5.58
CA ASN A 23 -0.80 29.17 -6.99
C ASN A 23 0.18 28.32 -7.80
N LYS A 24 1.05 27.56 -7.13
CA LYS A 24 2.04 26.68 -7.75
C LYS A 24 2.06 25.29 -7.10
N PRO A 25 1.02 24.46 -7.34
CA PRO A 25 0.99 23.11 -6.80
C PRO A 25 2.11 22.26 -7.41
N MET A 26 2.99 21.73 -6.56
CA MET A 26 4.00 20.75 -6.97
C MET A 26 3.37 19.37 -7.15
N LYS A 27 3.82 18.65 -8.18
CA LYS A 27 3.56 17.23 -8.38
C LYS A 27 4.64 16.42 -7.65
N LEU A 28 4.35 15.14 -7.39
CA LEU A 28 5.32 14.21 -6.80
C LEU A 28 6.61 14.10 -7.64
N LYS A 29 6.49 14.25 -8.96
CA LYS A 29 7.63 14.30 -9.88
C LYS A 29 8.56 15.48 -9.62
N ASP A 30 8.03 16.62 -9.19
CA ASP A 30 8.80 17.85 -8.95
C ASP A 30 9.69 17.75 -7.69
N ILE A 31 9.44 16.75 -6.83
CA ILE A 31 10.23 16.42 -5.64
C ILE A 31 11.03 15.12 -5.80
N GLY A 32 11.19 14.63 -7.04
CA GLY A 32 11.99 13.44 -7.36
C GLY A 32 11.31 12.11 -7.01
N ILE A 33 9.99 12.10 -6.80
CA ILE A 33 9.22 10.88 -6.53
C ILE A 33 8.47 10.48 -7.80
N ASP A 34 8.93 9.42 -8.44
CA ASP A 34 8.19 8.74 -9.51
C ASP A 34 7.37 7.58 -8.92
N LEU A 35 6.05 7.72 -9.02
CA LEU A 35 5.13 6.62 -8.74
C LEU A 35 4.98 5.77 -10.01
N PRO A 36 4.91 4.44 -9.88
CA PRO A 36 4.59 3.57 -11.01
C PRO A 36 3.19 3.91 -11.55
N GLU A 37 3.04 3.87 -12.89
CA GLU A 37 1.77 4.18 -13.56
C GLU A 37 0.68 3.16 -13.25
N GLU A 38 1.06 1.90 -13.04
CA GLU A 38 0.14 0.84 -12.67
C GLU A 38 0.15 0.59 -11.17
N SER A 39 -1.05 0.48 -10.59
CA SER A 39 -1.22 -0.05 -9.24
C SER A 39 -0.60 -1.44 -9.15
N PRO A 40 0.07 -1.77 -8.02
CA PRO A 40 0.76 -3.06 -7.84
C PRO A 40 -0.20 -4.26 -7.80
N SER A 41 -1.51 -4.03 -7.79
CA SER A 41 -2.52 -5.07 -7.85
C SER A 41 -3.73 -4.61 -8.67
N LYS A 42 -4.34 -5.55 -9.39
CA LYS A 42 -5.59 -5.36 -10.13
C LYS A 42 -6.65 -6.30 -9.56
N VAL A 43 -7.89 -5.82 -9.45
CA VAL A 43 -9.02 -6.65 -8.99
C VAL A 43 -9.45 -7.56 -10.14
N ILE A 44 -9.57 -8.85 -9.86
CA ILE A 44 -10.05 -9.84 -10.83
C ILE A 44 -11.29 -10.55 -10.27
N SER A 45 -12.17 -11.00 -11.16
CA SER A 45 -13.28 -11.90 -10.82
C SER A 45 -12.97 -13.30 -11.34
N LEU A 46 -13.02 -14.28 -10.44
CA LEU A 46 -12.74 -15.68 -10.76
C LEU A 46 -13.98 -16.54 -10.43
N ARG A 47 -14.47 -17.31 -11.40
CA ARG A 47 -15.54 -18.28 -11.18
C ARG A 47 -14.93 -19.63 -10.86
N LEU A 48 -15.32 -20.21 -9.72
CA LEU A 48 -14.86 -21.52 -9.26
C LEU A 48 -16.04 -22.49 -9.12
N PRO A 49 -15.84 -23.80 -9.37
CA PRO A 49 -16.79 -24.81 -8.95
C PRO A 49 -17.03 -24.73 -7.44
N THR A 50 -18.29 -24.90 -7.00
CA THR A 50 -18.68 -24.79 -5.59
C THR A 50 -17.87 -25.72 -4.69
N GLU A 51 -17.64 -26.96 -5.15
CA GLU A 51 -16.86 -27.95 -4.42
C GLU A 51 -15.41 -27.48 -4.18
N LEU A 52 -14.77 -26.91 -5.20
CA LEU A 52 -13.42 -26.38 -5.09
C LEU A 52 -13.37 -25.22 -4.09
N LEU A 53 -14.31 -24.29 -4.17
CA LEU A 53 -14.39 -23.17 -3.23
C LEU A 53 -14.53 -23.65 -1.78
N ASN A 54 -15.34 -24.67 -1.53
CA ASN A 54 -15.51 -25.24 -0.20
C ASN A 54 -14.22 -25.91 0.31
N ARG A 55 -13.52 -26.65 -0.54
CA ARG A 55 -12.21 -27.23 -0.21
C ARG A 55 -11.19 -26.14 0.14
N VAL A 56 -11.14 -25.05 -0.63
CA VAL A 56 -10.24 -23.91 -0.36
C VAL A 56 -10.57 -23.23 0.98
N LYS A 57 -11.86 -23.07 1.32
CA LYS A 57 -12.28 -22.53 2.63
C LYS A 57 -11.89 -23.44 3.80
N ALA A 58 -12.07 -24.74 3.66
CA ALA A 58 -11.65 -25.70 4.67
C ALA A 58 -10.12 -25.65 4.88
N LEU A 59 -9.37 -25.64 3.78
CA LEU A 59 -7.91 -25.54 3.82
C LEU A 59 -7.44 -24.21 4.41
N SER A 60 -8.12 -23.10 4.11
CA SER A 60 -7.77 -21.79 4.68
C SER A 60 -8.00 -21.75 6.19
N SER A 61 -9.08 -22.37 6.68
CA SER A 61 -9.35 -22.53 8.11
C SER A 61 -8.25 -23.32 8.82
N GLN A 62 -7.79 -24.43 8.22
CA GLN A 62 -6.70 -25.24 8.77
C GLN A 62 -5.36 -24.49 8.87
N ASN A 63 -5.13 -23.53 7.97
CA ASN A 63 -3.89 -22.74 7.93
C ASN A 63 -4.02 -21.39 8.63
N ASP A 64 -5.15 -21.13 9.32
CA ASP A 64 -5.47 -19.88 10.00
C ASP A 64 -5.30 -18.63 9.09
N VAL A 65 -5.78 -18.74 7.86
CA VAL A 65 -5.75 -17.65 6.86
C VAL A 65 -7.10 -17.46 6.20
N SER A 66 -7.34 -16.25 5.68
CA SER A 66 -8.54 -16.01 4.87
C SER A 66 -8.52 -16.86 3.58
N TYR A 67 -9.69 -17.28 3.10
CA TYR A 67 -9.79 -18.05 1.86
C TYR A 67 -9.22 -17.26 0.66
N THR A 68 -9.38 -15.94 0.63
CA THR A 68 -8.81 -15.07 -0.41
C THR A 68 -7.28 -15.09 -0.38
N SER A 69 -6.67 -15.04 0.81
CA SER A 69 -5.23 -15.19 0.97
C SER A 69 -4.77 -16.58 0.52
N MET A 70 -5.54 -17.62 0.86
CA MET A 70 -5.22 -18.98 0.45
C MET A 70 -5.22 -19.15 -1.07
N ILE A 71 -6.18 -18.55 -1.78
CA ILE A 71 -6.21 -18.52 -3.25
C ILE A 71 -4.93 -17.88 -3.80
N LYS A 72 -4.50 -16.74 -3.23
CA LYS A 72 -3.27 -16.05 -3.66
C LYS A 72 -2.02 -16.92 -3.47
N ILE A 73 -1.93 -17.62 -2.33
CA ILE A 73 -0.81 -18.53 -2.04
C ILE A 73 -0.78 -19.68 -3.04
N ILE A 74 -1.93 -20.32 -3.31
CA ILE A 74 -2.03 -21.43 -4.26
C ILE A 74 -1.63 -20.95 -5.67
N LEU A 75 -2.18 -19.83 -6.15
CA LEU A 75 -1.84 -19.28 -7.46
C LEU A 75 -0.36 -18.91 -7.57
N SER A 76 0.21 -18.28 -6.54
CA SER A 76 1.63 -17.93 -6.49
C SER A 76 2.53 -19.16 -6.58
N ARG A 77 2.16 -20.26 -5.89
CA ARG A 77 2.88 -21.53 -5.97
C ARG A 77 2.73 -22.20 -7.34
N ALA A 78 1.53 -22.18 -7.91
CA ALA A 78 1.25 -22.81 -9.20
C ALA A 78 1.96 -22.12 -10.37
N VAL A 79 2.18 -20.80 -10.31
CA VAL A 79 2.85 -20.03 -11.37
C VAL A 79 4.37 -19.97 -11.19
N ARG A 80 4.88 -20.17 -9.97
CA ARG A 80 6.33 -20.21 -9.70
C ARG A 80 6.98 -21.54 -10.08
N ASN A 81 6.21 -22.61 -10.17
CA ASN A 81 6.63 -23.91 -10.69
C ASN A 81 6.42 -23.97 -12.20
#